data_AF-A0A1Y2HP46-F1
#
_entry.id   AF-A0A1Y2HP46-F1
#
_cell.length_a   1.000
_cell.length_b   1.000
_cell.length_c   1.000
_cell.angle_alpha   90.00
_cell.angle_beta   90.00
_cell.angle_gamma   90.00
#
_symmetry.space_group_name_H-M   'P 1'
#
loop_
_entity.id
_entity.type
_entity.pdbx_description
1 polymer ?
#
loop_
_entity_poly.entity_id
_entity_poly.type
_entity_poly.pdbx_seq_one_letter_code
_entity_poly.pdbx_strand_id
1 'polypeptide(L)'
;MRAVARAKVAGEAREARTIPSRRVSRPRPHRKCQRLTIPGRDCTTLAPALPVQRKINPWAAMLQADVTTSADAQAPADSTSRLAAMQAAIRTLGPRGRLDLVVCASLVELNTNLGGLARTCEIFGLRGLTVARGEPLVDWLRAMKRKHYVIVALEQTAQVFPEKMVLLLGKEKEGVPGELLAEVDMCIEIPQLGVTRSLNVHNAACTICWEYVRRRLVD
;
A
#
# COMPACT_ATOMS: atom_id res chain seq x y z
N MET A 1 72.02 -31.96 2.46
CA MET A 1 70.84 -31.92 3.35
C MET A 1 69.76 -31.05 2.71
N ARG A 2 68.59 -31.65 2.49
CA ARG A 2 67.26 -31.08 2.17
C ARG A 2 67.10 -30.19 0.93
N ALA A 3 66.63 -30.85 -0.14
CA ALA A 3 65.82 -30.26 -1.20
C ALA A 3 64.43 -29.85 -0.65
N VAL A 4 63.92 -28.69 -1.05
CA VAL A 4 62.52 -28.29 -0.87
C VAL A 4 61.89 -28.15 -2.25
N ALA A 5 60.95 -29.05 -2.52
CA ALA A 5 60.27 -29.22 -3.78
C ALA A 5 59.26 -28.10 -4.04
N ARG A 6 59.25 -27.60 -5.29
CA ARG A 6 58.16 -26.80 -5.87
C ARG A 6 56.93 -27.68 -6.02
N ALA A 7 55.84 -27.36 -5.33
CA ALA A 7 54.55 -28.00 -5.51
C ALA A 7 53.95 -27.57 -6.87
N LYS A 8 53.78 -28.55 -7.75
CA LYS A 8 53.08 -28.49 -9.03
C LYS A 8 51.59 -28.68 -8.73
N VAL A 9 50.79 -27.61 -8.75
CA VAL A 9 49.33 -27.74 -8.67
C VAL A 9 48.85 -28.21 -10.03
N ALA A 10 48.42 -29.47 -10.08
CA ALA A 10 47.78 -30.08 -11.23
C ALA A 10 46.43 -29.41 -11.49
N GLY A 11 46.25 -28.87 -12.69
CA GLY A 11 44.95 -28.44 -13.17
C GLY A 11 44.08 -29.65 -13.47
N GLU A 12 43.11 -29.92 -12.62
CA GLU A 12 42.00 -30.82 -12.94
C GLU A 12 41.04 -30.10 -13.88
N ALA A 13 41.07 -30.48 -15.15
CA ALA A 13 40.02 -30.15 -16.11
C ALA A 13 38.71 -30.80 -15.63
N ARG A 14 37.80 -30.01 -15.07
CA ARG A 14 36.43 -30.45 -14.81
C ARG A 14 35.67 -30.48 -16.13
N GLU A 15 35.44 -31.70 -16.57
CA GLU A 15 34.57 -32.11 -17.68
C GLU A 15 33.23 -31.34 -17.64
N ALA A 16 32.95 -30.58 -18.69
CA ALA A 16 31.68 -29.90 -18.88
C ALA A 16 30.58 -30.95 -19.07
N ARG A 17 29.76 -31.17 -18.05
CA ARG A 17 28.55 -31.98 -18.18
C ARG A 17 27.56 -31.26 -19.08
N THR A 18 27.45 -31.73 -20.31
CA THR A 18 26.40 -31.35 -21.26
C THR A 18 25.04 -31.66 -20.65
N ILE A 19 24.28 -30.63 -20.31
CA ILE A 19 22.90 -30.77 -19.83
C ILE A 19 22.05 -31.22 -21.02
N PRO A 20 21.34 -32.37 -20.95
CA PRO A 20 20.50 -32.80 -22.04
C PRO A 20 19.38 -31.78 -22.24
N SER A 21 19.20 -31.32 -23.48
CA SER A 21 18.11 -30.42 -23.87
C SER A 21 16.77 -31.09 -23.57
N ARG A 22 16.15 -30.72 -22.45
CA ARG A 22 14.74 -31.06 -22.21
C ARG A 22 13.93 -30.45 -23.33
N ARG A 23 13.31 -31.30 -24.16
CA ARG A 23 12.22 -30.89 -25.07
C ARG A 23 11.26 -30.02 -24.26
N VAL A 24 11.17 -28.73 -24.63
CA VAL A 24 10.12 -27.85 -24.17
C VAL A 24 8.81 -28.45 -24.72
N SER A 25 8.07 -29.10 -23.85
CA SER A 25 6.70 -29.50 -24.17
C SER A 25 5.88 -28.23 -24.32
N ARG A 26 5.06 -28.20 -25.38
CA ARG A 26 4.15 -27.09 -25.71
C ARG A 26 3.37 -26.64 -24.45
N PRO A 27 3.10 -25.34 -24.28
CA PRO A 27 2.34 -24.85 -23.13
C PRO A 27 1.00 -25.57 -23.09
N ARG A 28 0.69 -26.19 -21.94
CA ARG A 28 -0.63 -26.80 -21.71
C ARG A 28 -1.68 -25.69 -21.83
N PRO A 29 -2.79 -25.89 -22.55
CA PRO A 29 -3.86 -24.91 -22.58
C PRO A 29 -4.32 -24.62 -21.15
N HIS A 30 -4.48 -23.33 -20.83
CA HIS A 30 -4.92 -22.84 -19.53
C HIS A 30 -6.05 -23.71 -19.00
N ARG A 31 -5.85 -24.35 -17.83
CA ARG A 31 -6.96 -24.97 -17.10
C ARG A 31 -7.96 -23.85 -16.83
N LYS A 32 -9.13 -23.92 -17.47
CA LYS A 32 -10.29 -23.07 -17.16
C LYS A 32 -10.39 -22.96 -15.64
N CYS A 33 -10.44 -21.72 -15.14
CA CYS A 33 -10.80 -21.42 -13.76
C CYS A 33 -12.05 -22.25 -13.44
N GLN A 34 -11.92 -23.27 -12.60
CA GLN A 34 -13.05 -24.10 -12.21
C GLN A 34 -13.97 -23.19 -11.40
N ARG A 35 -15.22 -23.03 -11.87
CA ARG A 35 -16.28 -22.44 -11.04
C ARG A 35 -16.33 -23.25 -9.75
N LEU A 36 -16.06 -22.60 -8.62
CA LEU A 36 -16.42 -23.11 -7.30
C LEU A 36 -17.94 -23.28 -7.28
N THR A 37 -18.42 -24.49 -7.55
CA THR A 37 -19.80 -24.89 -7.27
C THR A 37 -19.92 -25.10 -5.77
N ILE A 38 -20.59 -24.16 -5.10
CA ILE A 38 -21.02 -24.32 -3.71
C ILE A 38 -22.14 -25.38 -3.73
N PRO A 39 -22.04 -26.48 -2.97
CA PRO A 39 -23.09 -27.51 -2.94
C PRO A 39 -24.42 -26.92 -2.45
N GLY A 40 -25.51 -27.14 -3.19
CA GLY A 40 -26.87 -26.76 -2.76
C GLY A 40 -27.47 -25.49 -3.37
N ARG A 41 -26.85 -24.85 -4.38
CA ARG A 41 -27.52 -23.80 -5.17
C ARG A 41 -27.82 -24.30 -6.58
N ASP A 42 -29.09 -24.65 -6.82
CA ASP A 42 -29.60 -24.80 -8.18
C ASP A 42 -29.43 -23.49 -8.94
N CYS A 43 -28.66 -23.54 -10.02
CA CYS A 43 -28.26 -22.38 -10.80
C CYS A 43 -29.32 -21.98 -11.87
N THR A 44 -30.51 -22.58 -11.81
CA THR A 44 -31.53 -22.53 -12.88
C THR A 44 -32.63 -21.48 -12.66
N THR A 45 -32.65 -20.78 -11.54
CA THR A 45 -33.40 -19.52 -11.42
C THR A 45 -32.47 -18.38 -11.82
N LEU A 46 -32.65 -17.85 -13.03
CA LEU A 46 -32.04 -16.59 -13.44
C LEU A 46 -32.56 -15.51 -12.48
N ALA A 47 -31.78 -15.22 -11.43
CA ALA A 47 -31.97 -14.00 -10.67
C ALA A 47 -31.90 -12.82 -11.65
N PRO A 48 -32.77 -11.80 -11.54
CA PRO A 48 -32.66 -10.60 -12.36
C PRO A 48 -31.22 -10.11 -12.28
N ALA A 49 -30.63 -9.77 -13.42
CA ALA A 49 -29.24 -9.32 -13.51
C ALA A 49 -29.00 -8.31 -12.39
N LEU A 50 -28.23 -8.71 -11.37
CA LEU A 50 -27.93 -7.85 -10.24
C LEU A 50 -27.37 -6.56 -10.84
N PRO A 51 -27.91 -5.38 -10.48
CA PRO A 51 -27.46 -4.13 -11.07
C PRO A 51 -25.94 -4.07 -10.94
N VAL A 52 -25.26 -3.75 -12.06
CA VAL A 52 -23.80 -3.63 -12.13
C VAL A 52 -23.30 -2.94 -10.86
N GLN A 53 -22.33 -3.56 -10.17
CA GLN A 53 -21.78 -3.02 -8.94
C GLN A 53 -21.36 -1.57 -9.17
N ARG A 54 -22.06 -0.64 -8.53
CA ARG A 54 -21.73 0.79 -8.59
C ARG A 54 -20.39 1.00 -7.89
N LYS A 55 -19.56 1.90 -8.43
CA LYS A 55 -18.31 2.31 -7.76
C LYS A 55 -18.65 2.85 -6.37
N ILE A 56 -17.78 2.59 -5.40
CA ILE A 56 -17.94 3.07 -4.03
C ILE A 56 -17.90 4.60 -4.05
N ASN A 57 -18.95 5.23 -3.51
CA ASN A 57 -18.98 6.69 -3.37
C ASN A 57 -18.08 7.11 -2.21
N PRO A 58 -17.30 8.20 -2.35
CA PRO A 58 -16.57 8.77 -1.23
C PRO A 58 -17.52 9.17 -0.10
N TRP A 59 -17.09 9.04 1.14
CA TRP A 59 -17.90 9.43 2.30
C TRP A 59 -18.31 10.90 2.27
N ALA A 60 -17.47 11.76 1.66
CA ALA A 60 -17.78 13.17 1.47
C ALA A 60 -19.04 13.41 0.62
N ALA A 61 -19.32 12.54 -0.37
CA ALA A 61 -20.54 12.64 -1.17
C ALA A 61 -21.79 12.26 -0.36
N MET A 62 -21.64 11.46 0.70
CA MET A 62 -22.73 11.14 1.64
C MET A 62 -23.06 12.30 2.59
N LEU A 63 -22.20 13.31 2.71
CA LEU A 63 -22.48 14.52 3.51
C LEU A 63 -23.45 15.49 2.84
N GLN A 64 -23.61 15.38 1.52
CA GLN A 64 -24.49 16.25 0.71
C GLN A 64 -25.87 15.65 0.48
N ALA A 65 -26.02 14.34 0.70
CA ALA A 65 -27.32 13.71 0.68
C ALA A 65 -28.01 14.05 2.01
N ASP A 66 -28.89 15.05 2.00
CA ASP A 66 -30.01 15.03 2.92
C ASP A 66 -30.60 13.62 2.85
N VAL A 67 -30.66 12.93 3.98
CA VAL A 67 -31.27 11.61 4.11
C VAL A 67 -32.78 11.80 3.89
N THR A 68 -33.20 12.08 2.66
CA THR A 68 -34.54 11.79 2.19
C THR A 68 -34.55 10.30 1.93
N THR A 69 -34.95 9.60 2.99
CA THR A 69 -35.44 8.23 3.05
C THR A 69 -36.04 7.78 1.72
N SER A 70 -35.24 7.11 0.87
CA SER A 70 -35.81 6.09 -0.01
C SER A 70 -36.10 4.90 0.89
N ALA A 71 -37.38 4.67 1.16
CA ALA A 71 -37.94 3.87 2.24
C ALA A 71 -37.63 2.35 2.22
N ASP A 72 -36.71 1.86 1.38
CA ASP A 72 -36.55 0.43 1.11
C ASP A 72 -35.24 -0.20 1.62
N ALA A 73 -34.52 0.48 2.51
CA ALA A 73 -33.39 -0.12 3.21
C ALA A 73 -33.39 0.30 4.68
N GLN A 74 -34.06 -0.47 5.55
CA GLN A 74 -33.76 -0.45 6.98
C GLN A 74 -32.30 -0.88 7.18
N ALA A 75 -31.38 0.08 7.15
CA ALA A 75 -30.03 -0.12 7.67
C ALA A 75 -30.15 -0.41 9.18
N PRO A 76 -29.39 -1.37 9.73
CA PRO A 76 -29.38 -1.62 11.18
C PRO A 76 -29.08 -0.32 11.93
N ALA A 77 -29.72 -0.09 13.09
CA ALA A 77 -29.57 1.15 13.87
C ALA A 77 -28.10 1.52 14.17
N ASP A 78 -27.22 0.52 14.32
CA ASP A 78 -25.77 0.66 14.52
C ASP A 78 -25.02 1.21 13.28
N SER A 79 -25.56 1.01 12.08
CA SER A 79 -24.99 1.57 10.85
C SER A 79 -25.23 3.07 10.76
N THR A 80 -26.38 3.53 11.24
CA THR A 80 -26.76 4.95 11.25
C THR A 80 -25.95 5.74 12.28
N SER A 81 -25.68 5.15 13.45
CA SER A 81 -24.84 5.78 14.48
C SER A 81 -23.37 5.92 14.04
N ARG A 82 -22.81 4.89 13.40
CA ARG A 82 -21.45 4.92 12.81
C ARG A 82 -21.32 5.95 11.70
N LEU A 83 -22.34 6.06 10.84
CA LEU A 83 -22.39 7.09 9.80
C LEU A 83 -22.40 8.49 10.40
N ALA A 84 -23.25 8.74 11.40
CA ALA A 84 -23.32 10.03 12.07
C ALA A 84 -22.01 10.40 12.80
N ALA A 85 -21.38 9.43 13.49
CA ALA A 85 -20.10 9.63 14.17
C ALA A 85 -18.99 9.99 13.16
N MET A 86 -18.90 9.27 12.05
CA MET A 86 -17.94 9.59 10.99
C MET A 86 -18.21 10.98 10.38
N GLN A 87 -19.48 11.33 10.14
CA GLN A 87 -19.84 12.65 9.61
C GLN A 87 -19.46 13.77 10.59
N ALA A 88 -19.60 13.56 11.89
CA ALA A 88 -19.16 14.51 12.91
C ALA A 88 -17.62 14.63 12.93
N ALA A 89 -16.89 13.52 12.88
CA ALA A 89 -15.43 13.51 12.83
C ALA A 89 -14.87 14.18 11.57
N ILE A 90 -15.53 14.01 10.41
CA ILE A 90 -15.13 14.71 9.18
C ILE A 90 -15.29 16.23 9.31
N ARG A 91 -16.31 16.70 10.05
CA ARG A 91 -16.53 18.14 10.29
C ARG A 91 -15.49 18.75 11.23
N THR A 92 -14.84 17.96 12.08
CA THR A 92 -13.77 18.42 12.98
C THR A 92 -12.38 18.39 12.35
N LEU A 93 -12.25 17.84 11.14
CA LEU A 93 -11.01 17.90 10.38
C LEU A 93 -10.58 19.37 10.16
N GLY A 94 -9.28 19.60 10.03
CA GLY A 94 -8.67 20.93 9.98
C GLY A 94 -9.20 21.85 8.85
N PRO A 95 -8.60 23.04 8.63
CA PRO A 95 -9.18 24.17 7.86
C PRO A 95 -9.64 23.91 6.41
N ARG A 96 -9.41 22.71 5.87
CA ARG A 96 -9.80 22.27 4.53
C ARG A 96 -10.51 20.91 4.50
N GLY A 97 -10.93 20.37 5.65
CA GLY A 97 -11.52 19.02 5.74
C GLY A 97 -10.55 17.91 5.36
N ARG A 98 -9.25 18.09 5.62
CA ARG A 98 -8.18 17.15 5.27
C ARG A 98 -7.41 16.70 6.48
N LEU A 99 -6.95 15.46 6.42
CA LEU A 99 -6.06 14.85 7.40
C LEU A 99 -4.63 15.34 7.22
N ASP A 100 -3.89 15.55 8.31
CA ASP A 100 -2.49 16.01 8.29
C ASP A 100 -1.48 14.88 8.04
N LEU A 101 -1.81 14.01 7.08
CA LEU A 101 -0.93 13.01 6.51
C LEU A 101 -0.51 13.47 5.11
N VAL A 102 0.80 13.60 4.88
CA VAL A 102 1.41 13.83 3.55
C VAL A 102 2.11 12.56 3.11
N VAL A 103 1.86 12.10 1.88
CA VAL A 103 2.60 10.98 1.29
C VAL A 103 3.74 11.53 0.44
N CYS A 104 4.97 11.13 0.73
CA CYS A 104 6.16 11.47 -0.05
C CYS A 104 6.55 10.29 -0.94
N ALA A 105 6.26 10.42 -2.24
CA ALA A 105 6.52 9.41 -3.26
C ALA A 105 7.65 9.82 -4.23
N SER A 106 8.51 10.75 -3.82
CA SER A 106 9.64 11.23 -4.62
C SER A 106 10.64 10.12 -5.02
N LEU A 107 10.66 9.00 -4.29
CA LEU A 107 11.50 7.84 -4.59
C LEU A 107 10.77 6.73 -5.37
N VAL A 108 9.47 6.87 -5.64
CA VAL A 108 8.70 5.82 -6.32
C VAL A 108 8.94 5.91 -7.83
N GLU A 109 9.43 4.83 -8.43
CA GLU A 109 9.89 4.83 -9.83
C GLU A 109 8.77 4.44 -10.80
N LEU A 110 7.84 3.58 -10.39
CA LEU A 110 6.77 3.11 -11.26
C LEU A 110 5.59 4.08 -11.32
N ASN A 111 5.30 4.59 -12.52
CA ASN A 111 4.14 5.45 -12.79
C ASN A 111 2.80 4.82 -12.39
N THR A 112 2.68 3.50 -12.44
CA THR A 112 1.49 2.77 -12.00
C THR A 112 1.25 2.92 -10.50
N ASN A 113 2.32 2.86 -9.68
CA ASN A 113 2.24 3.10 -8.26
C ASN A 113 1.88 4.56 -7.96
N LEU A 114 2.48 5.52 -8.70
CA LEU A 114 2.15 6.95 -8.55
C LEU A 114 0.66 7.25 -8.83
N GLY A 115 0.11 6.67 -9.90
CA GLY A 115 -1.32 6.82 -10.21
C GLY A 115 -2.24 6.24 -9.13
N GLY A 116 -1.86 5.07 -8.59
CA GLY A 116 -2.55 4.46 -7.45
C GLY A 116 -2.50 5.33 -6.19
N LEU A 117 -1.31 5.83 -5.85
CA LEU A 117 -1.08 6.70 -4.70
C LEU A 117 -1.87 8.00 -4.80
N ALA A 118 -1.90 8.65 -5.97
CA ALA A 118 -2.65 9.88 -6.18
C ALA A 118 -4.14 9.68 -5.88
N ARG A 119 -4.73 8.57 -6.37
CA ARG A 119 -6.11 8.21 -6.08
C ARG A 119 -6.33 7.88 -4.61
N THR A 120 -5.44 7.11 -3.99
CA THR A 120 -5.52 6.79 -2.56
C THR A 120 -5.48 8.04 -1.69
N CYS A 121 -4.60 9.00 -1.99
CA CYS A 121 -4.49 10.25 -1.24
C CYS A 121 -5.74 11.12 -1.35
N GLU A 122 -6.34 11.17 -2.54
CA GLU A 122 -7.58 11.92 -2.77
C GLU A 122 -8.77 11.30 -2.02
N ILE A 123 -8.98 9.99 -2.18
CA ILE A 123 -10.12 9.27 -1.56
C ILE A 123 -10.08 9.34 -0.02
N PHE A 124 -8.89 9.29 0.58
CA PHE A 124 -8.74 9.38 2.03
C PHE A 124 -8.67 10.82 2.58
N GLY A 125 -8.79 11.84 1.72
CA GLY A 125 -8.77 13.23 2.17
C GLY A 125 -7.44 13.62 2.82
N LEU A 126 -6.33 13.09 2.32
CA LEU A 126 -5.00 13.38 2.87
C LEU A 126 -4.57 14.81 2.53
N ARG A 127 -3.56 15.32 3.25
CA ARG A 127 -3.02 16.68 3.04
C ARG A 127 -2.47 16.85 1.64
N GLY A 128 -1.82 15.81 1.12
CA GLY A 128 -1.32 15.79 -0.26
C GLY A 128 -0.36 14.65 -0.55
N LEU A 129 -0.06 14.49 -1.84
CA LEU A 129 0.98 13.63 -2.39
C LEU A 129 2.10 14.52 -2.93
N THR A 130 3.33 14.29 -2.48
CA THR A 130 4.51 15.01 -2.95
C THR A 130 5.37 14.10 -3.82
N VAL A 131 5.74 14.61 -5.00
CA VAL A 131 6.73 14.03 -5.90
C VAL A 131 7.69 15.15 -6.27
N ALA A 132 8.76 15.30 -5.52
CA ALA A 132 9.74 16.35 -5.75
C ALA A 132 10.67 15.98 -6.92
N ARG A 133 10.90 16.94 -7.83
CA ARG A 133 11.95 16.87 -8.85
C ARG A 133 12.79 18.14 -8.74
N GLY A 134 14.01 18.04 -8.25
CA GLY A 134 15.00 19.13 -8.33
C GLY A 134 15.57 19.68 -7.02
N GLU A 135 14.87 19.59 -5.89
CA GLU A 135 15.42 19.95 -4.56
C GLU A 135 15.99 18.71 -3.85
N PRO A 136 17.08 18.84 -3.05
CA PRO A 136 17.53 17.76 -2.19
C PRO A 136 16.40 17.35 -1.23
N LEU A 137 15.94 16.11 -1.32
CA LEU A 137 14.80 15.62 -0.56
C LEU A 137 15.01 15.76 0.97
N VAL A 138 16.26 15.69 1.43
CA VAL A 138 16.67 15.96 2.80
C VAL A 138 16.21 17.34 3.29
N ASP A 139 16.41 18.39 2.49
CA ASP A 139 16.06 19.76 2.88
C ASP A 139 14.54 19.93 2.98
N TRP A 140 13.81 19.28 2.07
CA TRP A 140 12.35 19.23 2.13
C TRP A 140 11.84 18.51 3.39
N LEU A 141 12.44 17.36 3.75
CA LEU A 141 12.09 16.63 4.98
C LEU A 141 12.34 17.50 6.23
N ARG A 142 13.50 18.16 6.30
CA ARG A 142 13.83 19.09 7.39
C ARG A 142 12.85 20.28 7.44
N ALA A 143 12.41 20.78 6.29
CA ALA A 143 11.39 21.82 6.22
C ALA A 143 10.03 21.34 6.74
N MET A 144 9.67 20.08 6.50
CA MET A 144 8.45 19.48 7.05
C MET A 144 8.55 19.29 8.57
N LYS A 145 9.72 18.90 9.11
CA LYS A 145 9.96 18.85 10.56
C LYS A 145 9.74 20.21 11.24
N ARG A 146 10.24 21.29 10.63
CA ARG A 146 9.99 22.66 11.12
C ARG A 146 8.51 23.05 11.12
N LYS A 147 7.68 22.39 10.31
CA LYS A 147 6.21 22.53 10.30
C LYS A 147 5.50 21.57 11.26
N HIS A 148 6.26 20.94 12.16
CA HIS A 148 5.82 19.96 13.14
C HIS A 148 5.22 18.69 12.53
N TYR A 149 5.70 18.28 11.35
CA TYR A 149 5.43 16.93 10.83
C TYR A 149 6.47 15.95 11.34
N VAL A 150 6.02 14.78 11.77
CA VAL A 150 6.87 13.63 12.06
C VAL A 150 7.15 12.88 10.76
N ILE A 151 8.43 12.65 10.44
CA ILE A 151 8.84 11.90 9.26
C ILE A 151 8.80 10.41 9.60
N VAL A 152 7.96 9.67 8.87
CA VAL A 152 7.71 8.25 9.10
C VAL A 152 8.13 7.46 7.86
N ALA A 153 8.94 6.43 8.03
CA ALA A 153 9.21 5.46 6.97
C ALA A 153 8.48 4.13 7.22
N LEU A 154 8.37 3.32 6.17
CA LEU A 154 7.93 1.93 6.28
C LEU A 154 9.15 1.06 6.55
N GLU A 155 9.30 0.60 7.79
CA GLU A 155 10.33 -0.35 8.21
C GLU A 155 9.72 -1.30 9.24
N GLN A 156 10.36 -2.43 9.50
CA GLN A 156 9.85 -3.45 10.43
C GLN A 156 9.99 -3.00 11.91
N THR A 157 9.24 -1.96 12.33
CA THR A 157 9.16 -1.46 13.71
C THR A 157 7.76 -0.97 14.15
N ALA A 158 7.65 -0.39 15.36
CA ALA A 158 6.43 -0.07 16.12
C ALA A 158 5.21 0.57 15.39
N GLN A 159 4.00 0.43 15.98
CA GLN A 159 2.69 0.77 15.39
C GLN A 159 2.05 2.09 15.90
N VAL A 160 2.84 3.10 16.28
CA VAL A 160 2.29 4.38 16.77
C VAL A 160 2.16 5.37 15.60
N PHE A 161 0.99 5.97 15.45
CA PHE A 161 0.68 6.92 14.38
C PHE A 161 0.62 8.35 14.93
N PRO A 162 1.54 9.25 14.52
CA PRO A 162 1.49 10.66 14.89
C PRO A 162 0.21 11.35 14.40
N GLU A 163 -0.10 12.53 14.95
CA GLU A 163 -1.20 13.35 14.44
C GLU A 163 -0.81 14.01 13.10
N LYS A 164 0.38 14.59 13.00
CA LYS A 164 0.90 15.18 11.76
C LYS A 164 2.09 14.39 11.27
N MET A 165 1.97 13.71 10.14
CA MET A 165 3.04 12.85 9.63
C MET A 165 3.29 12.98 8.13
N VAL A 166 4.55 12.82 7.75
CA VAL A 166 4.99 12.59 6.37
C VAL A 166 5.32 11.12 6.24
N LEU A 167 4.58 10.40 5.40
CA LEU A 167 4.91 9.03 5.03
C LEU A 167 5.92 9.02 3.89
N LEU A 168 7.18 8.75 4.21
CA LEU A 168 8.26 8.59 3.24
C LEU A 168 8.23 7.18 2.63
N LEU A 169 7.93 7.11 1.34
CA LEU A 169 7.97 5.86 0.58
C LEU A 169 9.34 5.66 -0.06
N GLY A 170 9.85 4.44 0.04
CA GLY A 170 11.09 4.03 -0.62
C GLY A 170 10.89 3.60 -2.07
N LYS A 171 12.02 3.36 -2.74
CA LYS A 171 12.06 2.71 -4.06
C LYS A 171 11.58 1.26 -3.96
N GLU A 172 10.97 0.75 -5.03
CA GLU A 172 10.36 -0.58 -5.07
C GLU A 172 11.34 -1.73 -4.74
N LYS A 173 12.62 -1.56 -5.09
CA LYS A 173 13.65 -2.60 -4.90
C LYS A 173 14.63 -2.27 -3.78
N GLU A 174 15.04 -1.01 -3.70
CA GLU A 174 16.13 -0.56 -2.84
C GLU A 174 15.62 0.00 -1.50
N GLY A 175 14.33 0.33 -1.40
CA GLY A 175 13.76 0.96 -0.22
C GLY A 175 14.18 2.42 -0.09
N VAL A 176 14.30 2.88 1.15
CA VAL A 176 14.71 4.25 1.48
C VAL A 176 16.25 4.32 1.60
N PRO A 177 16.94 5.19 0.85
CA PRO A 177 18.37 5.43 0.99
C PRO A 177 18.78 5.82 2.41
N GLY A 178 19.97 5.41 2.86
CA GLY A 178 20.47 5.65 4.22
C GLY A 178 20.55 7.14 4.61
N GLU A 179 20.88 8.02 3.67
CA GLU A 179 20.89 9.47 3.90
C GLU A 179 19.51 10.05 4.25
N LEU A 180 18.44 9.42 3.75
CA LEU A 180 17.06 9.82 4.06
C LEU A 180 16.55 9.14 5.32
N LEU A 181 16.99 7.90 5.60
CA LEU A 181 16.72 7.23 6.87
C LEU A 181 17.27 8.01 8.07
N ALA A 182 18.40 8.70 7.91
CA ALA A 182 18.94 9.59 8.95
C ALA A 182 17.99 10.76 9.30
N GLU A 183 17.06 11.10 8.42
CA GLU A 183 16.04 12.13 8.64
C GLU A 183 14.68 11.55 9.08
N VAL A 184 14.55 10.22 9.17
CA VAL A 184 13.31 9.57 9.64
C VAL A 184 13.24 9.64 11.16
N ASP A 185 12.10 10.07 11.70
CA ASP A 185 11.89 10.16 13.14
C ASP A 185 11.43 8.83 13.74
N MET A 186 10.68 8.03 12.96
CA MET A 186 10.23 6.70 13.36
C MET A 186 9.84 5.85 12.15
N CYS A 187 9.72 4.53 12.36
CA CYS A 187 9.26 3.62 11.34
C CYS A 187 8.00 2.87 11.77
N ILE A 188 7.15 2.53 10.79
CA ILE A 188 5.92 1.75 10.98
C ILE A 188 5.99 0.46 10.19
N GLU A 189 5.74 -0.66 10.88
CA GLU A 189 5.64 -1.99 10.30
C GLU A 189 4.23 -2.33 9.87
N ILE A 190 4.14 -3.03 8.74
CA ILE A 190 2.97 -3.81 8.37
C ILE A 190 3.32 -5.28 8.65
N PRO A 191 2.65 -5.93 9.63
CA PRO A 191 2.88 -7.34 9.91
C PRO A 191 2.63 -8.20 8.67
N GLN A 192 3.58 -9.08 8.33
CA GLN A 192 3.51 -9.96 7.18
C GLN A 192 3.61 -11.43 7.62
N LEU A 193 2.69 -12.28 7.14
CA LEU A 193 2.69 -13.72 7.41
C LEU A 193 3.22 -14.57 6.23
N GLY A 194 3.48 -13.93 5.09
CA GLY A 194 3.84 -14.60 3.85
C GLY A 194 5.34 -14.86 3.69
N VAL A 195 5.70 -15.63 2.67
CA VAL A 195 7.10 -15.92 2.29
C VAL A 195 7.72 -14.80 1.44
N THR A 196 6.88 -13.98 0.78
CA THR A 196 7.34 -12.84 0.00
C THR A 196 7.94 -11.77 0.90
N ARG A 197 9.03 -11.16 0.46
CA ARG A 197 9.85 -10.23 1.28
C ARG A 197 9.18 -8.89 1.58
N SER A 198 8.22 -8.46 0.76
CA SER A 198 7.54 -7.17 0.93
C SER A 198 6.24 -7.07 0.14
N LEU A 199 5.41 -6.10 0.53
CA LEU A 199 4.27 -5.64 -0.25
C LEU A 199 4.71 -4.71 -1.39
N ASN A 200 3.87 -4.58 -2.41
CA ASN A 200 3.97 -3.47 -3.36
C ASN A 200 3.87 -2.12 -2.61
N VAL A 201 4.70 -1.15 -2.99
CA VAL A 201 4.81 0.14 -2.27
C VAL A 201 3.49 0.92 -2.20
N HIS A 202 2.67 0.91 -3.28
CA HIS A 202 1.34 1.53 -3.25
C HIS A 202 0.41 0.78 -2.31
N ASN A 203 0.41 -0.55 -2.34
CA ASN A 203 -0.42 -1.36 -1.42
C ASN A 203 -0.04 -1.12 0.04
N ALA A 204 1.26 -1.08 0.35
CA ALA A 204 1.76 -0.79 1.69
C ALA A 204 1.32 0.61 2.16
N ALA A 205 1.52 1.63 1.32
CA ALA A 205 1.08 2.99 1.61
C ALA A 205 -0.45 3.06 1.80
N CYS A 206 -1.23 2.35 0.98
CA CYS A 206 -2.69 2.29 1.09
C CYS A 206 -3.14 1.72 2.44
N THR A 207 -2.52 0.64 2.90
CA THR A 207 -2.77 0.05 4.22
C THR A 207 -2.50 1.04 5.34
N ILE A 208 -1.37 1.75 5.30
CA ILE A 208 -1.01 2.75 6.32
C ILE A 208 -1.94 3.97 6.27
N CYS A 209 -2.31 4.45 5.08
CA CYS A 209 -3.25 5.56 4.94
C CYS A 209 -4.62 5.18 5.51
N TRP A 210 -5.10 3.96 5.23
CA TRP A 210 -6.35 3.46 5.81
C TRP A 210 -6.29 3.37 7.33
N GLU A 211 -5.23 2.80 7.88
CA GLU A 211 -5.09 2.66 9.33
C GLU A 211 -5.02 4.04 10.02
N TYR A 212 -4.30 4.99 9.43
CA TYR A 212 -4.28 6.37 9.90
C TYR A 212 -5.67 7.01 9.89
N VAL A 213 -6.44 6.83 8.79
CA VAL A 213 -7.81 7.35 8.66
C VAL A 213 -8.74 6.71 9.69
N ARG A 214 -8.68 5.38 9.83
CA ARG A 214 -9.51 4.60 10.75
C ARG A 214 -9.37 5.10 12.18
N ARG A 215 -8.15 5.31 12.65
CA ARG A 215 -7.84 5.82 14.00
C ARG A 215 -8.32 7.25 14.27
N ARG A 216 -8.70 8.00 13.24
CA ARG A 216 -9.04 9.44 13.33
C ARG A 216 -10.51 9.70 13.09
N LEU A 217 -11.17 8.83 12.32
CA LEU A 217 -12.55 9.03 11.88
C LEU A 217 -13.50 7.90 12.30
N VAL A 218 -12.99 6.68 12.51
CA VAL A 218 -13.80 5.49 12.78
C VAL A 218 -13.75 5.06 14.25
N ASP A 219 -12.57 5.17 14.87
CA ASP A 219 -12.33 4.92 16.29
C ASP A 219 -12.38 6.24 17.08
#